data_AF-A0A9E3EBX7-F1
#
_entry.id   AF-A0A9E3EBX7-F1
#
_cell.length_a   1.000
_cell.length_b   1.000
_cell.length_c   1.000
_cell.angle_alpha   90.00
_cell.angle_beta   90.00
_cell.angle_gamma   90.00
#
_symmetry.space_group_name_H-M   'P 1'
#
loop_
_entity.id
_entity.type
_entity.pdbx_description
1 polymer ?
#
loop_
_entity_poly.entity_id
_entity_poly.type
_entity_poly.pdbx_seq_one_letter_code
_entity_poly.pdbx_strand_id
1 'polypeptide(L)'
;MRPFIDLVGASGAVYRFRRFEQGQVPATGGAFAYVQEDADGLRVLGLGKARTLAHALAGAALRREAEGELYLRLNVVAAAQDSEYEDLTAALPEPFVRYESE
;
A
#
# COMPACT_ATOMS: atom_id res chain seq x y z
N MET A 1 -11.32 0.93 14.00
CA MET A 1 -10.45 0.91 12.81
C MET A 1 -9.13 1.58 13.13
N ARG A 2 -8.01 1.06 12.61
CA ARG A 2 -6.66 1.46 13.03
C ARG A 2 -6.11 2.60 12.15
N PRO A 3 -5.54 3.68 12.73
CA PRO A 3 -4.97 4.79 11.97
C PRO A 3 -3.68 4.41 11.23
N PHE A 4 -3.02 3.35 11.69
CA PHE A 4 -1.81 2.81 11.08
C PHE A 4 -1.86 1.28 11.05
N ILE A 5 -1.17 0.71 10.08
CA ILE A 5 -0.89 -0.73 10.00
C ILE A 5 0.61 -0.90 9.80
N ASP A 6 1.12 -2.03 10.26
CA ASP A 6 2.51 -2.42 10.08
C ASP A 6 2.53 -3.67 9.21
N LEU A 7 3.21 -3.59 8.07
CA LEU A 7 3.47 -4.74 7.19
C LEU A 7 4.93 -5.14 7.38
N VAL A 8 5.18 -6.44 7.51
CA VAL A 8 6.53 -6.98 7.70
C VAL A 8 7.01 -7.52 6.36
N GLY A 9 8.16 -7.04 5.90
CA GLY A 9 8.81 -7.55 4.69
C GLY A 9 9.59 -8.84 4.94
N ALA A 10 10.05 -9.48 3.87
CA ALA A 10 10.76 -10.76 3.94
C ALA A 10 12.08 -10.66 4.71
N SER A 11 12.69 -9.47 4.71
CA SER A 11 13.88 -9.13 5.49
C SER A 11 13.62 -9.03 7.00
N GLY A 12 12.35 -9.02 7.44
CA GLY A 12 11.95 -8.72 8.81
C GLY A 12 11.81 -7.22 9.09
N ALA A 13 12.05 -6.35 8.10
CA ALA A 13 11.80 -4.93 8.21
C ALA A 13 10.31 -4.62 8.40
N VAL A 14 10.00 -3.62 9.23
CA VAL A 14 8.63 -3.19 9.50
C VAL A 14 8.32 -1.91 8.75
N TYR A 15 7.32 -1.97 7.89
CA TYR A 15 6.84 -0.87 7.07
C TYR A 15 5.49 -0.40 7.57
N ARG A 16 5.51 0.77 8.24
CA ARG A 16 4.28 1.41 8.72
C ARG A 16 3.59 2.17 7.59
N PHE A 17 2.30 1.90 7.42
CA PHE A 17 1.40 2.64 6.55
C PHE A 17 0.35 3.38 7.38
N ARG A 18 -0.04 4.56 6.90
CA ARG A 18 -1.10 5.39 7.51
C ARG A 18 -2.38 5.22 6.73
N ARG A 19 -3.51 5.09 7.42
CA ARG A 19 -4.84 5.05 6.77
C ARG A 19 -5.05 6.32 5.95
N PHE A 20 -5.50 6.16 4.72
CA PHE A 20 -5.95 7.28 3.91
C PHE A 20 -7.34 7.70 4.37
N GLU A 21 -7.46 8.94 4.84
CA GLU A 21 -8.75 9.56 5.09
C GLU A 21 -9.14 10.34 3.85
N GLN A 22 -10.44 10.32 3.48
CA GLN A 22 -10.93 11.08 2.33
C GLN A 22 -10.44 12.53 2.37
N GLY A 23 -9.85 12.98 1.27
CA GLY A 23 -9.20 14.28 1.21
C GLY A 23 -8.23 14.35 0.03
N GLN A 24 -7.33 15.33 0.10
CA GLN A 24 -6.37 15.55 -0.98
C GLN A 24 -5.30 14.46 -0.96
N VAL A 25 -5.22 13.69 -2.06
CA VAL A 25 -4.18 12.68 -2.23
C VAL A 25 -2.82 13.37 -2.33
N PRO A 26 -1.80 12.92 -1.59
CA PRO A 26 -0.46 13.46 -1.71
C PRO A 26 0.06 13.38 -3.15
N ALA A 27 0.57 14.50 -3.67
CA ALA A 27 1.24 14.55 -4.98
C ALA A 27 2.68 14.00 -4.93
N THR A 28 3.05 13.34 -3.84
CA THR A 28 4.37 12.73 -3.63
C THR A 28 4.38 11.26 -4.06
N GLY A 29 5.57 10.74 -4.32
CA GLY A 29 5.78 9.30 -4.47
C GLY A 29 5.52 8.54 -3.16
N GLY A 30 5.23 7.25 -3.28
CA GLY A 30 4.97 6.41 -2.14
C GLY A 30 4.43 5.03 -2.48
N ALA A 31 4.27 4.22 -1.44
CA ALA A 31 3.60 2.94 -1.51
C ALA A 31 2.17 3.05 -1.00
N PHE A 32 1.30 2.16 -1.47
CA PHE A 32 -0.06 2.02 -0.99
C PHE A 32 -0.43 0.55 -0.82
N ALA A 33 -1.30 0.27 0.15
CA ALA A 33 -1.85 -1.05 0.40
C ALA A 33 -3.37 -0.95 0.52
N TYR A 34 -4.06 -1.86 -0.17
CA TYR A 34 -5.47 -2.14 0.05
C TYR A 34 -5.58 -3.32 1.01
N VAL A 35 -6.34 -3.13 2.07
CA VAL A 35 -6.36 -4.05 3.19
C VAL A 35 -7.78 -4.31 3.64
N GLN A 36 -8.12 -5.58 3.82
CA GLN A 36 -9.34 -6.01 4.48
C GLN A 36 -9.01 -6.46 5.89
N GLU A 37 -9.78 -6.00 6.87
CA GLU A 37 -9.71 -6.49 8.24
C GLU A 37 -10.92 -7.41 8.46
N ASP A 38 -10.65 -8.69 8.72
CA ASP A 38 -11.66 -9.70 9.03
C ASP A 38 -11.41 -10.32 10.42
N ALA A 39 -12.16 -11.37 10.75
CA ALA A 39 -12.02 -12.05 12.05
C ALA A 39 -10.67 -12.78 12.22
N ASP A 40 -10.01 -13.15 11.13
CA ASP A 40 -8.74 -13.88 11.10
C ASP A 40 -7.53 -12.92 11.06
N GLY A 41 -7.77 -11.64 10.75
CA GLY A 41 -6.83 -10.56 10.97
C GLY A 41 -6.78 -9.58 9.82
N LEU A 42 -5.57 -9.12 9.50
CA LEU A 42 -5.32 -8.15 8.45
C LEU A 42 -4.89 -8.87 7.18
N ARG A 43 -5.69 -8.77 6.12
CA ARG A 43 -5.39 -9.32 4.81
C ARG A 43 -5.08 -8.21 3.81
N VAL A 44 -3.92 -8.29 3.16
CA VAL A 44 -3.58 -7.40 2.05
C VAL A 44 -4.25 -7.90 0.79
N LEU A 45 -5.11 -7.07 0.19
CA LEU A 45 -5.79 -7.34 -1.08
C LEU A 45 -4.99 -6.81 -2.27
N GLY A 46 -4.23 -5.75 -2.05
CA GLY A 46 -3.35 -5.20 -3.07
C GLY A 46 -2.23 -4.35 -2.50
N LEU A 47 -1.10 -4.33 -3.18
CA LEU A 47 0.07 -3.56 -2.81
C LEU A 47 0.62 -2.87 -4.05
N GLY A 48 0.96 -1.60 -3.94
CA GLY A 48 1.58 -0.88 -5.04
C GLY A 48 2.57 0.19 -4.66
N LYS A 49 3.34 0.59 -5.66
CA LYS A 49 4.26 1.72 -5.63
C LYS A 49 3.92 2.70 -6.75
N ALA A 50 4.12 3.98 -6.49
CA ALA A 50 3.85 5.04 -7.45
C ALA A 50 4.86 6.19 -7.32
N ARG A 51 5.30 6.76 -8.45
CA ARG A 51 6.05 8.03 -8.45
C ARG A 51 5.19 9.21 -8.01
N THR A 52 3.89 9.15 -8.24
CA THR A 52 2.91 10.05 -7.63
C THR A 52 1.70 9.26 -7.17
N LEU A 53 1.38 9.34 -5.88
CA LEU A 53 0.19 8.66 -5.34
C LEU A 53 -1.10 9.25 -5.93
N ALA A 54 -1.12 10.54 -6.28
CA ALA A 54 -2.23 11.16 -6.98
C ALA A 54 -2.57 10.47 -8.32
N HIS A 55 -1.56 10.14 -9.14
CA HIS A 55 -1.79 9.46 -10.41
C HIS A 55 -2.20 8.00 -10.21
N ALA A 56 -1.47 7.27 -9.37
CA ALA A 56 -1.76 5.86 -9.11
C ALA A 56 -3.14 5.67 -8.47
N LEU A 57 -3.56 6.55 -7.56
CA LEU A 57 -4.87 6.48 -6.94
C LEU A 57 -5.98 7.06 -7.82
N ALA A 58 -5.69 7.92 -8.80
CA ALA A 58 -6.65 8.27 -9.83
C ALA A 58 -6.93 7.08 -10.77
N GLY A 59 -5.90 6.28 -11.09
CA GLY A 59 -6.05 5.02 -11.83
C GLY A 59 -6.68 3.90 -10.99
N ALA A 60 -6.31 3.80 -9.72
CA ALA A 60 -6.84 2.82 -8.77
C ALA A 60 -8.22 3.20 -8.22
N ALA A 61 -8.68 4.45 -8.39
CA ALA A 61 -10.06 4.86 -8.13
C ALA A 61 -11.08 4.07 -8.97
N LEU A 62 -10.64 3.43 -10.07
CA LEU A 62 -11.47 2.49 -10.84
C LEU A 62 -11.63 1.11 -10.18
N ARG A 63 -10.86 0.78 -9.14
CA ARG A 63 -10.99 -0.47 -8.37
C ARG A 63 -11.21 -0.15 -6.89
N ARG A 64 -12.32 0.52 -6.61
CA ARG A 64 -13.02 0.29 -5.35
C ARG A 64 -13.53 -1.16 -5.37
N GLU A 65 -12.66 -2.12 -5.11
CA GLU A 65 -13.15 -3.39 -4.58
C GLU A 65 -13.82 -3.04 -3.25
N ALA A 66 -15.12 -3.28 -3.17
CA ALA A 66 -16.05 -2.67 -2.24
C ALA A 66 -15.85 -3.05 -0.75
N GLU A 67 -14.69 -3.61 -0.39
CA GLU A 67 -14.48 -4.28 0.89
C GLU A 67 -13.12 -3.98 1.55
N GLY A 68 -12.26 -3.15 0.94
CA GLY A 68 -10.92 -2.85 1.44
C GLY A 68 -10.67 -1.38 1.81
N GLU A 69 -9.81 -1.18 2.81
CA GLU A 69 -9.32 0.11 3.28
C GLU A 69 -7.98 0.46 2.63
N LEU A 70 -7.79 1.74 2.29
CA LEU A 70 -6.56 2.22 1.68
C LEU A 70 -5.60 2.76 2.73
N TYR A 71 -4.37 2.29 2.69
CA TYR A 71 -3.26 2.71 3.53
C TYR A 71 -2.10 3.22 2.67
N LEU A 72 -1.49 4.33 3.04
CA LEU A 72 -0.41 4.99 2.31
C LEU A 72 0.86 5.06 3.13
N ARG A 73 1.99 4.97 2.44
CA ARG A 73 3.33 5.21 2.96
C ARG A 73 4.03 6.18 2.01
N LEU A 74 4.41 7.34 2.52
CA LEU A 74 5.07 8.37 1.71
C LEU A 74 6.57 8.10 1.67
N ASN A 75 7.14 7.98 0.47
CA ASN A 75 8.57 7.80 0.27
C ASN A 75 9.05 8.89 -0.70
N VAL A 76 10.02 9.70 -0.25
CA VAL A 76 10.58 10.79 -1.08
C VAL A 76 11.72 10.27 -1.98
N VAL A 77 12.28 9.09 -1.68
CA VAL A 77 13.42 8.48 -2.40
C VAL A 77 12.95 7.25 -3.18
N ALA A 78 13.05 7.30 -4.51
CA ALA A 78 12.61 6.21 -5.40
C ALA A 78 13.38 4.89 -5.19
N ALA A 79 14.68 4.94 -4.96
CA ALA A 79 15.47 3.71 -4.74
C ALA A 79 15.02 2.92 -3.50
N ALA A 80 14.61 3.62 -2.43
CA ALA A 80 14.04 2.96 -1.26
C ALA A 80 12.67 2.34 -1.59
N GLN A 81 11.89 2.98 -2.45
CA GLN A 81 10.56 2.50 -2.83
C GLN A 81 10.59 1.14 -3.54
N ASP A 82 11.58 0.90 -4.40
CA ASP A 82 11.72 -0.38 -5.10
C ASP A 82 12.10 -1.50 -4.12
N SER A 83 13.12 -1.28 -3.28
CA SER A 83 13.54 -2.28 -2.29
C SER A 83 12.45 -2.59 -1.26
N GLU A 84 11.72 -1.59 -0.77
CA GLU A 84 10.59 -1.81 0.14
C GLU A 84 9.47 -2.63 -0.53
N TYR A 85 9.17 -2.33 -1.80
CA TYR A 85 8.14 -3.03 -2.54
C TYR A 85 8.49 -4.49 -2.80
N GLU A 86 9.72 -4.76 -3.23
CA GLU A 86 10.24 -6.12 -3.40
C GLU A 86 10.21 -6.91 -2.08
N ASP A 87 10.63 -6.27 -0.97
CA ASP A 87 10.65 -6.93 0.33
C ASP A 87 9.25 -7.29 0.84
N LEU A 88 8.29 -6.38 0.66
CA LEU A 88 6.88 -6.62 1.02
C LEU A 88 6.23 -7.68 0.12
N THR A 89 6.44 -7.60 -1.19
CA THR A 89 5.84 -8.57 -2.13
C THR A 89 6.38 -9.99 -1.96
N ALA A 90 7.59 -10.14 -1.43
CA ALA A 90 8.18 -11.43 -1.08
C ALA A 90 7.63 -12.03 0.24
N ALA A 91 7.15 -11.20 1.18
CA ALA A 91 6.63 -11.65 2.47
C ALA A 91 5.10 -11.85 2.52
N LEU A 92 4.34 -11.08 1.74
CA LEU A 92 2.89 -11.07 1.85
C LEU A 92 2.27 -12.37 1.31
N PRO A 93 1.27 -12.94 2.02
CA PRO A 93 0.59 -14.15 1.58
C PRO A 93 -0.26 -13.87 0.33
N GLU A 94 -0.11 -14.70 -0.70
CA GLU A 94 -0.95 -14.69 -1.90
C GLU A 94 -2.36 -15.24 -1.59
N PRO A 95 -3.40 -14.84 -2.34
CA PRO A 95 -3.36 -13.93 -3.48
C PRO A 95 -3.52 -12.46 -3.09
N PHE A 96 -2.74 -11.57 -3.72
CA PHE A 96 -2.98 -10.11 -3.72
C PHE A 96 -2.59 -9.47 -5.05
N VAL A 97 -3.18 -8.31 -5.37
CA VAL A 97 -2.90 -7.60 -6.62
C VAL A 97 -1.67 -6.69 -6.47
N ARG A 98 -0.75 -6.79 -7.43
CA ARG A 98 0.44 -5.94 -7.52
C ARG A 98 0.16 -4.75 -8.44
N TYR A 99 0.51 -3.53 -7.99
CA TYR A 99 0.37 -2.31 -8.77
C TYR A 99 1.71 -1.57 -8.87
N GLU A 100 2.13 -1.25 -10.08
CA GLU A 100 3.31 -0.44 -10.33
C GLU A 100 2.91 0.71 -11.24
N SER A 101 3.04 1.94 -10.75
CA SER A 101 2.87 3.15 -11.54
C SER A 101 4.22 3.85 -11.66
N GLU A 102 4.75 3.87 -12.88
CA GLU A 102 5.84 4.74 -13.28
C GLU A 102 5.44 6.23 -13.21
#